data_AF-A0A3P1XLJ0-F1
#
_entry.id   AF-A0A3P1XLJ0-F1
#
_cell.length_a   1.000
_cell.length_b   1.000
_cell.length_c   1.000
_cell.angle_alpha   90.00
_cell.angle_beta   90.00
_cell.angle_gamma   90.00
#
_symmetry.space_group_name_H-M   'P 1'
#
loop_
_entity.id
_entity.type
_entity.pdbx_description
1 polymer ?
#
loop_
_entity_poly.entity_id
_entity_poly.type
_entity_poly.pdbx_seq_one_letter_code
_entity_poly.pdbx_strand_id
1 'polypeptide(L)'
;MRKRIFFILIMVAVAGAFSTVIAQHDKGKFDREAFMAKRNAYITASAGLTADEAAAFIPIENEMQRKKFEIGRDCRKLARKSRSKEGLTEEEQQKLVDCTTETRLKEAELEKEYHDKFKQILSVEKLYKYQEAEARFMREFMQERGHGHGGRHGGKP
;
A
#
# COMPACT_ATOMS: atom_id res chain seq x y z
N MET A 1 29.52 -47.17 19.97
CA MET A 1 29.32 -45.84 20.59
C MET A 1 29.79 -44.65 19.74
N ARG A 2 30.80 -44.78 18.86
CA ARG A 2 31.23 -43.69 17.93
C ARG A 2 30.17 -43.25 16.90
N LYS A 3 29.31 -44.15 16.42
CA LYS A 3 28.25 -43.83 15.43
C LYS A 3 27.07 -43.03 16.01
N ARG A 4 26.79 -43.14 17.32
CA ARG A 4 25.72 -42.38 17.99
C ARG A 4 26.13 -40.92 18.25
N ILE A 5 27.43 -40.68 18.44
CA ILE A 5 28.01 -39.33 18.60
C ILE A 5 27.92 -38.54 17.28
N PHE A 6 28.13 -39.21 16.14
CA PHE A 6 27.94 -38.59 14.82
C PHE A 6 26.49 -38.15 14.56
N PHE A 7 25.50 -38.94 15.00
CA PHE A 7 24.08 -38.57 14.86
C PHE A 7 23.67 -37.39 15.75
N ILE A 8 24.26 -37.25 16.94
CA ILE A 8 23.99 -36.12 17.85
C ILE A 8 24.62 -34.82 17.31
N LEU A 9 25.80 -34.90 16.68
CA LEU A 9 26.47 -33.74 16.07
C LEU A 9 25.75 -33.20 14.82
N ILE A 10 25.04 -34.05 14.07
CA ILE A 10 24.25 -33.63 12.90
C ILE A 10 22.91 -32.97 13.32
N MET A 11 22.31 -33.40 14.43
CA MET A 11 21.06 -32.82 14.94
C MET A 11 21.23 -31.40 15.52
N VAL A 12 22.42 -31.05 16.00
CA VAL A 12 22.73 -29.69 16.50
C VAL A 12 22.98 -28.70 15.37
N ALA A 13 23.31 -29.16 14.16
CA ALA A 13 23.52 -28.32 12.99
C ALA A 13 22.22 -27.81 12.33
N VAL A 14 21.06 -28.41 12.64
CA VAL A 14 19.75 -28.02 12.07
C VAL A 14 19.02 -26.99 12.96
N ALA A 15 19.43 -26.80 14.21
CA ALA A 15 18.79 -25.87 15.14
C ALA A 15 19.34 -24.42 15.07
N GLY A 16 20.38 -24.16 14.26
CA GLY A 16 21.05 -22.86 14.17
C GLY A 16 20.51 -21.89 13.11
N ALA A 17 19.50 -22.29 12.33
CA ALA A 17 19.00 -21.49 11.20
C ALA A 17 17.76 -20.64 11.49
N PHE A 18 17.39 -20.45 12.76
CA PHE A 18 16.52 -19.33 13.15
C PHE A 18 17.37 -18.08 13.31
N SER A 19 17.92 -17.61 12.19
CA SER A 19 18.40 -16.23 12.10
C SER A 19 17.20 -15.34 12.42
N THR A 20 17.24 -14.74 13.60
CA THR A 20 16.41 -13.60 13.95
C THR A 20 16.63 -12.55 12.88
N VAL A 21 15.64 -12.39 12.00
CA VAL A 21 15.56 -11.22 11.12
C VAL A 21 15.36 -10.03 12.05
N ILE A 22 16.48 -9.44 12.48
CA ILE A 22 16.49 -8.10 13.02
C ILE A 22 16.15 -7.23 11.82
N ALA A 23 14.86 -6.93 11.66
CA ALA A 23 14.39 -5.92 10.73
C ALA A 23 15.10 -4.62 11.12
N GLN A 24 16.18 -4.31 10.39
CA GLN A 24 16.82 -3.01 10.49
C GLN A 24 15.76 -1.99 10.09
N HIS A 25 15.28 -1.25 11.08
CA HIS A 25 14.44 -0.08 10.90
C HIS A 25 15.34 1.03 10.31
N ASP A 26 15.82 0.81 9.09
CA ASP A 26 16.20 1.91 8.23
C ASP A 26 14.95 2.78 8.11
N LYS A 27 15.08 4.10 8.30
CA LYS A 27 14.00 5.05 7.96
C LYS A 27 13.96 5.15 6.44
N GLY A 28 13.80 4.00 5.81
CA GLY A 28 14.07 3.68 4.44
C GLY A 28 13.01 4.30 3.56
N LYS A 29 13.45 4.71 2.38
CA LYS A 29 12.59 5.17 1.29
C LYS A 29 11.37 4.25 1.18
N PHE A 30 10.20 4.83 0.91
CA PHE A 30 8.99 4.05 0.69
C PHE A 30 9.24 2.99 -0.39
N ASP A 31 9.25 1.73 0.02
CA ASP A 31 9.31 0.60 -0.89
C ASP A 31 7.91 0.38 -1.49
N ARG A 32 7.78 0.77 -2.76
CA ARG A 32 6.53 0.66 -3.51
C ARG A 32 6.20 -0.80 -3.82
N GLU A 33 7.20 -1.63 -4.10
CA GLU A 33 6.98 -3.02 -4.49
C GLU A 33 6.52 -3.83 -3.28
N ALA A 34 7.19 -3.68 -2.13
CA ALA A 34 6.78 -4.30 -0.88
C ALA A 34 5.37 -3.84 -0.45
N PHE A 35 5.04 -2.56 -0.64
CA PHE A 35 3.70 -2.05 -0.38
C PHE A 35 2.64 -2.71 -1.27
N MET A 36 2.87 -2.76 -2.59
CA MET A 36 1.93 -3.38 -3.53
C MET A 36 1.78 -4.87 -3.25
N ALA A 37 2.86 -5.57 -2.89
CA ALA A 37 2.81 -6.98 -2.50
C ALA A 37 1.96 -7.19 -1.22
N LYS A 38 2.22 -6.41 -0.15
CA LYS A 38 1.43 -6.45 1.10
C LYS A 38 -0.06 -6.20 0.82
N ARG A 39 -0.34 -5.19 0.00
CA ARG A 39 -1.70 -4.81 -0.38
C ARG A 39 -2.41 -5.90 -1.18
N ASN A 40 -1.76 -6.45 -2.21
CA ASN A 40 -2.36 -7.47 -3.07
C ASN A 40 -2.63 -8.76 -2.29
N ALA A 41 -1.72 -9.15 -1.39
CA ALA A 41 -1.94 -10.28 -0.48
C ALA A 41 -3.14 -10.03 0.46
N TYR A 42 -3.22 -8.83 1.03
CA TYR A 42 -4.33 -8.44 1.91
C TYR A 42 -5.68 -8.48 1.20
N ILE A 43 -5.77 -7.89 0.01
CA ILE A 43 -6.99 -7.88 -0.81
C ILE A 43 -7.40 -9.30 -1.18
N THR A 44 -6.45 -10.12 -1.65
CA THR A 44 -6.70 -11.51 -2.06
C THR A 44 -7.33 -12.30 -0.91
N ALA A 45 -6.74 -12.20 0.29
CA ALA A 45 -7.24 -12.88 1.48
C ALA A 45 -8.60 -12.32 1.94
N SER A 46 -8.75 -11.00 2.02
CA SER A 46 -9.95 -10.35 2.57
C SER A 46 -11.17 -10.48 1.66
N ALA A 47 -10.96 -10.43 0.35
CA ALA A 47 -12.03 -10.62 -0.64
C ALA A 47 -12.31 -12.10 -0.95
N GLY A 48 -11.48 -13.03 -0.45
CA GLY A 48 -11.63 -14.46 -0.70
C GLY A 48 -11.44 -14.82 -2.18
N LEU A 49 -10.44 -14.22 -2.82
CA LEU A 49 -10.14 -14.49 -4.22
C LEU A 49 -9.48 -15.87 -4.36
N THR A 50 -9.88 -16.64 -5.37
CA THR A 50 -9.16 -17.85 -5.75
C THR A 50 -7.83 -17.48 -6.41
N ALA A 51 -6.93 -18.46 -6.59
CA ALA A 51 -5.67 -18.23 -7.29
C ALA A 51 -5.89 -17.70 -8.72
N ASP A 52 -6.86 -18.26 -9.44
CA ASP A 52 -7.18 -17.86 -10.82
C ASP A 52 -7.81 -16.46 -10.88
N GLU A 53 -8.74 -16.16 -9.96
CA GLU A 53 -9.33 -14.83 -9.85
C GLU A 53 -8.26 -13.79 -9.51
N ALA A 54 -7.37 -14.08 -8.55
CA ALA A 54 -6.29 -13.18 -8.18
C ALA A 54 -5.31 -12.95 -9.34
N ALA A 55 -4.95 -14.01 -10.07
CA ALA A 55 -4.07 -13.93 -11.23
C ALA A 55 -4.66 -13.05 -12.35
N ALA A 56 -5.99 -13.07 -12.54
CA ALA A 56 -6.69 -12.21 -13.50
C ALA A 56 -6.92 -10.78 -12.98
N PHE A 57 -7.27 -10.64 -11.71
CA PHE A 57 -7.68 -9.38 -11.09
C PHE A 57 -6.52 -8.44 -10.77
N ILE A 58 -5.47 -8.96 -10.10
CA ILE A 58 -4.35 -8.15 -9.57
C ILE A 58 -3.65 -7.32 -10.66
N PRO A 59 -3.37 -7.81 -11.88
CA PRO A 59 -2.73 -7.00 -12.91
C PRO A 59 -3.55 -5.76 -13.31
N ILE A 60 -4.87 -5.93 -13.45
CA ILE A 60 -5.80 -4.86 -13.84
C ILE A 60 -5.96 -3.86 -12.70
N GLU A 61 -6.08 -4.36 -11.47
CA GLU A 61 -6.16 -3.54 -10.28
C GLU A 61 -4.89 -2.67 -10.11
N ASN A 62 -3.70 -3.28 -10.22
CA ASN A 62 -2.42 -2.56 -10.16
C ASN A 62 -2.30 -1.50 -11.27
N GLU A 63 -2.84 -1.76 -12.47
CA GLU A 63 -2.91 -0.76 -13.53
C GLU A 63 -3.76 0.44 -13.14
N MET A 64 -4.96 0.20 -12.60
CA MET A 64 -5.83 1.26 -12.07
C MET A 64 -5.10 2.09 -11.02
N GLN A 65 -4.45 1.45 -10.05
CA GLN A 65 -3.71 2.15 -8.99
C GLN A 65 -2.56 3.00 -9.53
N ARG A 66 -1.83 2.50 -10.54
CA ARG A 66 -0.82 3.32 -11.22
C ARG A 66 -1.47 4.52 -11.90
N LYS A 67 -2.55 4.34 -12.64
CA LYS A 67 -3.26 5.45 -13.32
C LYS A 67 -3.80 6.49 -12.33
N LYS A 68 -4.42 6.08 -11.22
CA LYS A 68 -4.81 6.98 -10.12
C LYS A 68 -3.62 7.75 -9.56
N PHE A 69 -2.51 7.05 -9.33
CA PHE A 69 -1.28 7.72 -8.91
C PHE A 69 -0.86 8.77 -9.94
N GLU A 70 -0.82 8.45 -11.23
CA GLU A 70 -0.45 9.40 -12.28
C GLU A 70 -1.38 10.63 -12.33
N ILE A 71 -2.70 10.43 -12.25
CA ILE A 71 -3.71 11.51 -12.25
C ILE A 71 -3.39 12.54 -11.15
N GLY A 72 -3.14 12.08 -9.91
CA GLY A 72 -2.88 12.99 -8.80
C GLY A 72 -1.43 13.49 -8.66
N ARG A 73 -0.54 13.24 -9.64
CA ARG A 73 0.90 13.56 -9.51
C ARG A 73 1.14 15.02 -9.18
N ASP A 74 0.56 15.92 -9.96
CA ASP A 74 0.81 17.36 -9.85
C ASP A 74 0.21 17.94 -8.58
N CYS A 75 -1.00 17.53 -8.21
CA CYS A 75 -1.59 17.88 -6.92
C CYS A 75 -0.72 17.43 -5.75
N ARG A 76 -0.20 16.20 -5.78
CA ARG A 76 0.70 15.72 -4.73
C ARG A 76 2.04 16.48 -4.73
N LYS A 77 2.50 17.01 -5.86
CA LYS A 77 3.70 17.88 -5.92
C LYS A 77 3.41 19.22 -5.24
N LEU A 78 2.31 19.88 -5.58
CA LEU A 78 1.88 21.13 -4.95
C LEU A 78 1.59 20.98 -3.46
N ALA A 79 0.88 19.92 -3.05
CA ALA A 79 0.61 19.62 -1.64
C ALA A 79 1.87 19.24 -0.82
N ARG A 80 2.97 18.85 -1.47
CA ARG A 80 4.28 18.72 -0.81
C ARG A 80 4.96 20.08 -0.69
N LYS A 81 4.91 20.90 -1.74
CA LYS A 81 5.46 22.26 -1.74
C LYS A 81 4.79 23.15 -0.69
N SER A 82 3.48 23.04 -0.49
CA SER A 82 2.75 23.80 0.55
C SER A 82 3.24 23.55 1.98
N ARG A 83 3.90 22.41 2.23
CA ARG A 83 4.51 22.05 3.52
C ARG A 83 6.00 22.40 3.59
N SER A 84 6.58 22.94 2.50
CA SER A 84 7.96 23.40 2.48
C SER A 84 8.07 24.81 3.08
N LYS A 85 9.31 25.25 3.37
CA LYS A 85 9.57 26.63 3.84
C LYS A 85 9.26 27.69 2.78
N GLU A 86 9.29 27.32 1.49
CA GLU A 86 9.01 28.23 0.37
C GLU A 86 7.51 28.55 0.27
N GLY A 87 6.65 27.62 0.71
CA GLY A 87 5.21 27.74 0.55
C GLY A 87 4.75 27.68 -0.91
N LEU A 88 3.54 28.17 -1.15
CA LEU A 88 2.95 28.28 -2.49
C LEU A 88 2.80 29.75 -2.87
N THR A 89 3.01 30.06 -4.16
CA THR A 89 2.53 31.33 -4.73
C THR A 89 1.01 31.33 -4.82
N GLU A 90 0.39 32.50 -4.99
CA GLU A 90 -1.06 32.61 -5.20
C GLU A 90 -1.56 31.76 -6.38
N GLU A 91 -0.83 31.79 -7.51
CA GLU A 91 -1.14 30.94 -8.67
C GLU A 91 -1.05 29.43 -8.34
N GLU A 92 -0.08 29.03 -7.52
CA GLU A 92 0.06 27.63 -7.10
C GLU A 92 -0.99 27.21 -6.08
N GLN A 93 -1.46 28.13 -5.24
CA GLN A 93 -2.60 27.90 -4.35
C GLN A 93 -3.88 27.66 -5.17
N GLN A 94 -4.15 28.52 -6.16
CA GLN A 94 -5.28 28.35 -7.07
C GLN A 94 -5.19 27.01 -7.80
N LYS A 95 -4.03 26.68 -8.38
CA LYS A 95 -3.79 25.37 -9.02
C LYS A 95 -4.03 24.20 -8.07
N LEU A 96 -3.60 24.29 -6.80
CA LEU A 96 -3.80 23.21 -5.83
C LEU A 96 -5.29 23.01 -5.51
N VAL A 97 -6.06 24.09 -5.37
CA VAL A 97 -7.51 24.03 -5.15
C VAL A 97 -8.21 23.37 -6.35
N ASP A 98 -7.94 23.85 -7.56
CA ASP A 98 -8.59 23.37 -8.78
C ASP A 98 -8.26 21.91 -9.04
N CYS A 99 -6.97 21.56 -8.95
CA CYS A 99 -6.51 20.21 -9.27
C CYS A 99 -7.07 19.16 -8.28
N THR A 100 -7.39 19.54 -7.04
CA THR A 100 -7.96 18.62 -6.04
C THR A 100 -9.33 18.10 -6.49
N THR A 101 -10.18 18.99 -7.01
CA THR A 101 -11.50 18.62 -7.50
C THR A 101 -11.40 17.85 -8.81
N GLU A 102 -10.56 18.31 -9.74
CA GLU A 102 -10.35 17.65 -11.03
C GLU A 102 -9.76 16.25 -10.89
N THR A 103 -8.81 16.05 -9.98
CA THR A 103 -8.22 14.73 -9.67
C THR A 103 -9.30 13.75 -9.21
N ARG A 104 -10.21 14.18 -8.32
CA ARG A 104 -11.29 13.32 -7.82
C ARG A 104 -12.24 12.90 -8.94
N LEU A 105 -12.58 13.82 -9.84
CA LEU A 105 -13.44 13.52 -10.98
C LEU A 105 -12.78 12.48 -11.90
N LYS A 106 -11.53 12.73 -12.31
CA LYS A 106 -10.76 11.81 -13.17
C LYS A 106 -10.57 10.44 -12.54
N GLU A 107 -10.30 10.38 -11.23
CA GLU A 107 -10.19 9.11 -10.51
C GLU A 107 -11.53 8.37 -10.47
N ALA A 108 -12.66 9.05 -10.26
CA ALA A 108 -13.98 8.43 -10.26
C ALA A 108 -14.38 7.88 -11.64
N GLU A 109 -14.07 8.62 -12.71
CA GLU A 109 -14.27 8.16 -14.09
C GLU A 109 -13.44 6.90 -14.39
N LEU A 110 -12.17 6.91 -13.98
CA LEU A 110 -11.29 5.75 -14.10
C LEU A 110 -11.81 4.55 -13.29
N GLU A 111 -12.21 4.76 -12.05
CA GLU A 111 -12.78 3.70 -11.20
C GLU A 111 -14.01 3.08 -11.84
N LYS A 112 -14.88 3.89 -12.46
CA LYS A 112 -16.06 3.40 -13.18
C LYS A 112 -15.67 2.48 -14.33
N GLU A 113 -14.70 2.87 -15.17
CA GLU A 113 -14.19 2.05 -16.27
C GLU A 113 -13.65 0.70 -15.77
N TYR A 114 -12.86 0.73 -14.69
CA TYR A 114 -12.24 -0.47 -14.15
C TYR A 114 -13.22 -1.37 -13.40
N HIS A 115 -14.26 -0.80 -12.79
CA HIS A 115 -15.31 -1.57 -12.15
C HIS A 115 -15.98 -2.55 -13.11
N ASP A 116 -16.23 -2.12 -14.34
CA ASP A 116 -16.85 -2.97 -15.35
C ASP A 116 -15.93 -4.11 -15.79
N LYS A 117 -14.61 -3.90 -15.78
CA LYS A 117 -13.61 -4.96 -15.99
C LYS A 117 -13.60 -5.94 -14.81
N PHE A 118 -13.68 -5.45 -13.58
CA PHE A 118 -13.68 -6.31 -12.39
C PHE A 118 -14.91 -7.21 -12.31
N LYS A 119 -16.08 -6.74 -12.73
CA LYS A 119 -17.32 -7.55 -12.79
C LYS A 119 -17.22 -8.75 -13.75
N GLN A 120 -16.32 -8.73 -14.72
CA GLN A 120 -16.08 -9.87 -15.61
C GLN A 120 -15.27 -10.99 -14.93
N ILE A 121 -14.63 -10.69 -13.80
CA ILE A 121 -13.68 -11.59 -13.12
C ILE A 121 -14.24 -12.02 -11.77
N LEU A 122 -14.84 -11.08 -11.03
CA LEU A 122 -15.30 -11.28 -9.67
C LEU A 122 -16.82 -11.28 -9.59
N SER A 123 -17.37 -12.12 -8.70
CA SER A 123 -18.76 -11.99 -8.28
C SER A 123 -19.01 -10.65 -7.59
N VAL A 124 -20.26 -10.18 -7.60
CA VAL A 124 -20.66 -8.93 -6.93
C VAL A 124 -20.27 -8.93 -5.44
N GLU A 125 -20.40 -10.08 -4.77
CA GLU A 125 -20.02 -10.23 -3.36
C GLU A 125 -18.50 -10.01 -3.15
N LYS A 126 -17.66 -10.64 -3.98
CA LYS A 126 -16.20 -10.49 -3.87
C LYS A 126 -15.74 -9.09 -4.24
N LEU A 127 -16.40 -8.48 -5.23
CA LEU A 127 -16.15 -7.10 -5.63
C LEU A 127 -16.46 -6.12 -4.49
N TYR A 128 -17.59 -6.29 -3.81
CA TYR A 128 -17.95 -5.51 -2.62
C TYR A 128 -16.91 -5.68 -1.50
N LYS A 129 -16.51 -6.93 -1.19
CA LYS A 129 -15.49 -7.22 -0.18
C LYS A 129 -14.13 -6.60 -0.54
N TYR A 130 -13.75 -6.59 -1.81
CA TYR A 130 -12.55 -5.90 -2.29
C TYR A 130 -12.59 -4.40 -1.95
N GLN A 131 -13.70 -3.72 -2.23
CA GLN A 131 -13.82 -2.29 -1.94
C GLN A 131 -13.68 -1.99 -0.44
N GLU A 132 -14.31 -2.81 0.41
CA GLU A 132 -14.16 -2.69 1.87
C GLU A 132 -12.72 -2.96 2.32
N ALA A 133 -12.09 -4.02 1.77
CA ALA A 133 -10.71 -4.40 2.08
C ALA A 133 -9.73 -3.30 1.69
N GLU A 134 -9.89 -2.69 0.52
CA GLU A 134 -9.04 -1.61 0.05
C GLU A 134 -9.12 -0.39 0.95
N ALA A 135 -10.35 0.05 1.28
CA ALA A 135 -10.55 1.20 2.17
C ALA A 135 -9.97 0.93 3.57
N ARG A 136 -10.11 -0.30 4.07
CA ARG A 136 -9.55 -0.72 5.36
C ARG A 136 -8.03 -0.73 5.34
N PHE A 137 -7.42 -1.37 4.35
CA PHE A 137 -5.98 -1.44 4.18
C PHE A 137 -5.35 -0.05 4.14
N MET A 138 -5.93 0.87 3.37
CA MET A 138 -5.43 2.24 3.26
C MET A 138 -5.54 3.02 4.58
N ARG A 139 -6.63 2.83 5.34
CA ARG A 139 -6.77 3.44 6.68
C ARG A 139 -5.72 2.92 7.65
N GLU A 140 -5.56 1.61 7.75
CA GLU A 140 -4.60 0.95 8.64
C GLU A 140 -3.16 1.38 8.28
N PHE A 141 -2.83 1.38 6.99
CA PHE A 141 -1.52 1.83 6.51
C PHE A 141 -1.23 3.30 6.83
N MET A 142 -2.22 4.19 6.74
CA MET A 142 -2.07 5.60 7.14
C MET A 142 -1.88 5.75 8.66
N GLN A 143 -2.57 4.94 9.47
CA GLN A 143 -2.40 4.94 10.93
C GLN A 143 -1.01 4.45 11.34
N GLU A 144 -0.53 3.34 10.77
CA GLU A 144 0.83 2.81 10.98
C GLU A 144 1.89 3.91 10.73
N ARG A 145 1.71 4.71 9.68
CA ARG A 145 2.61 5.84 9.37
C ARG A 145 2.43 7.06 10.27
N GLY A 146 1.22 7.34 10.71
CA GLY A 146 0.91 8.44 11.62
C GLY A 146 1.51 8.22 13.01
N HIS A 147 1.51 6.98 13.51
CA HIS A 147 2.09 6.61 14.80
C HIS A 147 3.62 6.77 14.84
N GLY A 148 4.31 6.72 13.69
CA GLY A 148 5.75 7.01 13.59
C GLY A 148 6.13 8.49 13.65
N HIS A 149 5.15 9.41 13.53
CA HIS A 149 5.36 10.87 13.55
C HIS A 149 4.79 11.57 14.80
N GLY A 150 4.14 10.83 15.70
CA GLY A 150 3.51 11.34 16.93
C GLY A 150 4.46 11.62 18.10
N GLY A 151 5.74 11.86 17.85
CA GLY A 151 6.69 12.28 18.88
C GLY A 151 6.58 13.78 19.18
N ARG A 152 5.92 14.14 20.29
CA ARG A 152 6.00 15.43 21.01
C ARG A 152 5.75 16.70 20.18
N HIS A 153 4.49 17.11 20.11
CA HIS A 153 4.14 18.52 20.30
C HIS A 153 3.17 18.65 21.48
N GLY A 154 3.71 18.37 22.67
CA GLY A 154 3.21 18.98 23.90
C GLY A 154 3.77 20.41 23.96
N GLY A 155 3.16 21.32 23.22
CA GLY A 155 3.36 22.75 23.36
C GLY A 155 2.09 23.35 23.94
N LYS A 156 2.03 23.44 25.28
CA LYS A 156 1.28 24.51 25.95
C LYS A 156 2.07 25.82 25.76
N PRO A 157 1.42 26.98 25.69
CA PRO A 157 0.64 27.54 26.80
C PRO A 157 -0.84 27.16 26.78
#